data_AF-A0A6I3C5G3-F1
#
_entry.id   AF-A0A6I3C5G3-F1
#
_cell.length_a   1.000
_cell.length_b   1.000
_cell.length_c   1.000
_cell.angle_alpha   90.00
_cell.angle_beta   90.00
_cell.angle_gamma   90.00
#
_symmetry.space_group_name_H-M   'P 1'
#
loop_
_entity.id
_entity.type
_entity.pdbx_description
1 polymer ?
#
loop_
_entity_poly.entity_id
_entity_poly.type
_entity_poly.pdbx_seq_one_letter_code
_entity_poly.pdbx_strand_id
1 'polypeptide(L)'
;MRQDPLRAQREPVHVGRPYRLRPRTPQAARASTAIGALGIFRASLNLAHRRDVFSRMVWRSSRHERSPTAWRQLAKERIMQSSRKRLLGGVGALVVVVIAAVTVYFAFIKSDAPPPLTLNSVAATTIAPTATAGTSSATTNLDGTWKITTASQVGYRVTEDLVGGLANNVAVGRTNAVTGTVVIASTSVTAVDAITDLTKLASDSSRRDGQVQSRILNTAQFPKATFTLSAPISFGSVPAVGAEKKASATGALTIHGVTKKVTFDVAYTLVSTTEIRMLGTVAMVWADYTIPSPTFAGVANVRDNGQMEFLIVATR
;
A
#
# COMPACT_ATOMS: atom_id res chain seq x y z
N MET A 1 69.11 8.02 -40.96
CA MET A 1 69.47 6.62 -40.63
C MET A 1 68.40 6.14 -39.65
N ARG A 2 67.41 5.32 -40.05
CA ARG A 2 67.48 3.83 -40.18
C ARG A 2 67.93 3.21 -38.84
N GLN A 3 67.18 2.35 -38.14
CA GLN A 3 66.20 1.35 -38.56
C GLN A 3 65.23 0.97 -37.40
N ASP A 4 64.00 0.67 -37.77
CA ASP A 4 63.20 -0.45 -37.22
C ASP A 4 63.45 -1.62 -38.20
N PRO A 5 63.58 -2.89 -37.80
CA PRO A 5 62.39 -3.69 -37.43
C PRO A 5 62.65 -4.85 -36.46
N LEU A 6 61.63 -5.41 -35.80
CA LEU A 6 61.54 -6.88 -35.66
C LEU A 6 60.11 -7.36 -35.41
N ARG A 7 59.78 -8.39 -36.19
CA ARG A 7 58.50 -9.03 -36.39
C ARG A 7 58.56 -10.42 -35.74
N ALA A 8 57.69 -10.69 -34.77
CA ALA A 8 57.41 -12.01 -34.21
C ALA A 8 56.07 -11.93 -33.47
N GLN A 9 55.19 -12.91 -33.37
CA GLN A 9 54.97 -14.20 -34.00
C GLN A 9 53.47 -14.49 -33.70
N ARG A 10 52.77 -15.15 -34.63
CA ARG A 10 51.36 -15.52 -34.47
C ARG A 10 51.28 -16.81 -33.65
N GLU A 11 50.40 -16.87 -32.65
CA GLU A 11 49.77 -18.11 -32.20
C GLU A 11 48.25 -17.94 -32.00
N PRO A 12 47.44 -18.99 -32.27
CA PRO A 12 45.98 -18.90 -32.38
C PRO A 12 45.27 -19.12 -31.05
N VAL A 13 44.43 -18.16 -30.63
CA VAL A 13 43.50 -18.36 -29.51
C VAL A 13 42.31 -19.20 -29.98
N HIS A 14 42.09 -20.31 -29.27
CA HIS A 14 41.01 -21.28 -29.44
C HIS A 14 39.62 -20.65 -29.50
N VAL A 15 38.89 -21.02 -30.55
CA VAL A 15 37.45 -20.78 -30.73
C VAL A 15 36.68 -21.64 -29.72
N GLY A 16 36.23 -21.02 -28.64
CA GLY A 16 35.25 -21.59 -27.71
C GLY A 16 33.88 -21.69 -28.38
N ARG A 17 33.31 -22.90 -28.35
CA ARG A 17 32.03 -23.27 -28.97
C ARG A 17 30.86 -22.43 -28.42
N PRO A 18 29.90 -21.99 -29.25
CA PRO A 18 28.68 -21.38 -28.74
C PRO A 18 27.77 -22.45 -28.12
N TYR A 19 27.42 -22.25 -26.85
CA TYR A 19 26.35 -22.99 -26.19
C TYR A 19 25.01 -22.70 -26.88
N ARG A 20 24.48 -23.68 -27.62
CA ARG A 20 23.09 -23.68 -28.10
C ARG A 20 22.15 -23.78 -26.89
N LEU A 21 21.61 -22.67 -26.43
CA LEU A 21 20.40 -22.68 -25.62
C LEU A 21 19.21 -22.99 -26.54
N ARG A 22 18.60 -24.17 -26.33
CA ARG A 22 17.35 -24.55 -26.97
C ARG A 22 16.25 -23.58 -26.52
N PRO A 23 15.44 -23.03 -27.44
CA PRO A 23 14.22 -22.33 -27.03
C PRO A 23 13.25 -23.35 -26.43
N ARG A 24 12.89 -23.16 -25.16
CA ARG A 24 11.69 -23.76 -24.58
C ARG A 24 10.49 -23.08 -25.23
N THR A 25 9.75 -23.85 -26.01
CA THR A 25 8.42 -23.50 -26.51
C THR A 25 7.49 -23.17 -25.34
N PRO A 26 6.71 -22.09 -25.42
CA PRO A 26 5.60 -21.87 -24.49
C PRO A 26 4.49 -22.88 -24.79
N GLN A 27 4.18 -23.71 -23.80
CA GLN A 27 3.01 -24.59 -23.85
C GLN A 27 1.76 -23.72 -23.77
N ALA A 28 1.11 -23.54 -24.91
CA ALA A 28 -0.23 -23.00 -25.01
C ALA A 28 -1.20 -23.93 -24.26
N ALA A 29 -1.71 -23.48 -23.12
CA ALA A 29 -2.88 -24.07 -22.50
C ALA A 29 -4.09 -23.76 -23.40
N ARG A 30 -4.46 -24.75 -24.20
CA ARG A 30 -5.66 -24.77 -25.02
C ARG A 30 -6.89 -24.71 -24.12
N ALA A 31 -7.83 -23.85 -24.52
CA ALA A 31 -9.21 -23.88 -24.09
C ALA A 31 -9.82 -25.27 -24.35
N SER A 32 -10.45 -25.84 -23.32
CA SER A 32 -11.38 -26.96 -23.48
C SER A 32 -12.78 -26.47 -23.16
N THR A 33 -13.52 -26.23 -24.25
CA THR A 33 -14.97 -26.26 -24.30
C THR A 33 -15.48 -27.60 -23.76
N ALA A 34 -16.36 -27.57 -22.76
CA ALA A 34 -17.21 -28.70 -22.42
C ALA A 34 -18.66 -28.23 -22.41
N ILE A 35 -19.32 -28.49 -23.55
CA ILE A 35 -20.76 -28.51 -23.71
C ILE A 35 -21.28 -29.72 -22.96
N GLY A 36 -22.11 -29.51 -21.94
CA GLY A 36 -22.83 -30.55 -21.21
C GLY A 36 -24.32 -30.25 -21.25
N ALA A 37 -24.98 -30.66 -22.33
CA ALA A 37 -26.43 -30.78 -22.40
C ALA A 37 -26.82 -32.20 -21.95
N LEU A 38 -27.75 -32.34 -21.00
CA LEU A 38 -28.87 -33.30 -20.99
C LEU A 38 -29.51 -33.36 -19.59
N GLY A 39 -30.83 -33.17 -19.52
CA GLY A 39 -31.57 -33.39 -18.28
C GLY A 39 -33.02 -32.93 -18.32
N ILE A 40 -33.72 -33.21 -19.42
CA ILE A 40 -35.18 -33.06 -19.50
C ILE A 40 -35.79 -34.23 -18.72
N PHE A 41 -36.36 -34.00 -17.54
CA PHE A 41 -37.25 -34.98 -16.92
C PHE A 41 -38.67 -34.76 -17.44
N ARG A 42 -39.04 -35.56 -18.45
CA ARG A 42 -40.43 -35.86 -18.81
C ARG A 42 -40.98 -36.83 -17.76
N ALA A 43 -42.07 -36.48 -17.10
CA ALA A 43 -42.93 -37.47 -16.44
C ALA A 43 -44.20 -37.60 -17.28
N SER A 44 -44.22 -38.63 -18.13
CA SER A 44 -45.37 -39.04 -18.92
C SER A 44 -46.30 -39.91 -18.08
N LEU A 45 -47.60 -39.68 -18.27
CA LEU A 45 -48.76 -40.54 -18.09
C LEU A 45 -48.50 -42.02 -17.74
N ASN A 46 -49.25 -42.52 -16.75
CA ASN A 46 -49.79 -43.88 -16.82
C ASN A 46 -51.29 -43.85 -16.54
N LEU A 47 -52.03 -44.32 -17.54
CA LEU A 47 -53.48 -44.46 -17.57
C LEU A 47 -53.80 -45.96 -17.47
N ALA A 48 -54.93 -46.24 -16.81
CA ALA A 48 -55.74 -47.47 -16.88
C ALA A 48 -55.39 -48.63 -15.93
N HIS A 49 -56.30 -48.89 -14.98
CA HIS A 49 -57.19 -50.04 -15.15
C HIS A 49 -58.55 -49.81 -14.46
N ARG A 50 -59.61 -50.02 -15.25
CA ARG A 50 -61.03 -50.03 -14.82
C ARG A 50 -61.31 -51.22 -13.92
N ARG A 51 -62.36 -51.10 -13.09
CA ARG A 51 -63.46 -52.08 -13.01
C ARG A 51 -64.68 -51.45 -12.31
N ASP A 52 -65.76 -51.30 -13.08
CA ASP A 52 -67.12 -51.01 -12.61
C ASP A 52 -67.68 -52.17 -11.78
N VAL A 53 -68.52 -51.89 -10.77
CA VAL A 53 -69.90 -52.42 -10.64
C VAL A 53 -70.69 -51.59 -9.59
N PHE A 54 -71.87 -51.13 -10.05
CA PHE A 54 -73.05 -50.55 -9.39
C PHE A 54 -73.29 -50.75 -7.88
N SER A 55 -73.77 -49.67 -7.22
CA SER A 55 -75.12 -49.69 -6.59
C SER A 55 -75.67 -48.29 -6.31
N ARG A 56 -76.97 -48.14 -6.58
CA ARG A 56 -77.79 -46.95 -6.42
C ARG A 56 -77.95 -46.59 -4.94
N MET A 57 -77.83 -45.30 -4.57
CA MET A 57 -78.52 -44.80 -3.37
C MET A 57 -78.72 -43.28 -3.45
N VAL A 58 -79.99 -42.91 -3.61
CA VAL A 58 -80.72 -41.72 -3.17
C VAL A 58 -79.93 -40.42 -2.89
N TRP A 59 -80.35 -39.40 -3.64
CA TRP A 59 -80.06 -37.98 -3.49
C TRP A 59 -80.36 -37.45 -2.07
N ARG A 60 -79.35 -36.91 -1.38
CA ARG A 60 -79.54 -35.99 -0.24
C ARG A 60 -78.51 -34.87 -0.31
N SER A 61 -79.01 -33.67 -0.61
CA SER A 61 -78.24 -32.44 -0.72
C SER A 61 -77.80 -31.92 0.65
N SER A 62 -76.57 -32.25 1.04
CA SER A 62 -75.92 -31.64 2.21
C SER A 62 -75.24 -30.33 1.80
N ARG A 63 -75.99 -29.23 1.89
CA ARG A 63 -75.44 -27.87 1.82
C ARG A 63 -74.48 -27.66 3.00
N HIS A 64 -73.18 -27.70 2.73
CA HIS A 64 -72.16 -27.24 3.67
C HIS A 64 -72.16 -25.70 3.72
N GLU A 65 -72.68 -25.14 4.80
CA GLU A 65 -72.43 -23.75 5.17
C GLU A 65 -70.96 -23.59 5.60
N ARG A 66 -70.12 -23.15 4.66
CA ARG A 66 -68.78 -22.65 4.99
C ARG A 66 -68.92 -21.22 5.50
N SER A 67 -68.56 -21.00 6.76
CA SER A 67 -68.68 -19.73 7.46
C SER A 67 -67.93 -18.58 6.75
N PRO A 68 -68.47 -17.35 6.77
CA PRO A 68 -67.90 -16.20 6.04
C PRO A 68 -66.52 -15.67 6.51
N THR A 69 -65.90 -16.30 7.51
CA THR A 69 -64.68 -15.75 8.14
C THR A 69 -63.41 -16.53 7.78
N ALA A 70 -63.54 -17.80 7.35
CA ALA A 70 -62.40 -18.66 7.03
C ALA A 70 -61.60 -18.18 5.80
N TRP A 71 -62.27 -17.61 4.79
CA TRP A 71 -61.61 -17.09 3.60
C TRP A 71 -60.89 -15.76 3.82
N ARG A 72 -61.26 -14.98 4.85
CA ARG A 72 -60.53 -13.75 5.24
C ARG A 72 -59.21 -14.03 5.95
N GLN A 73 -59.11 -15.13 6.71
CA GLN A 73 -57.86 -15.51 7.38
C GLN A 73 -56.84 -16.14 6.42
N LEU A 74 -57.27 -17.04 5.53
CA LEU A 74 -56.39 -17.67 4.54
C LEU A 74 -55.86 -16.69 3.47
N ALA A 75 -56.68 -15.69 3.08
CA ALA A 75 -56.23 -14.63 2.19
C ALA A 75 -55.18 -13.73 2.85
N LYS A 76 -55.32 -13.42 4.14
CA LYS A 76 -54.32 -12.65 4.91
C LYS A 76 -52.99 -13.41 5.02
N GLU A 77 -52.99 -14.72 5.27
CA GLU A 77 -51.75 -15.50 5.35
C GLU A 77 -51.00 -15.61 4.01
N ARG A 78 -51.72 -15.80 2.89
CA ARG A 78 -51.12 -15.91 1.56
C ARG A 78 -50.56 -14.59 1.07
N ILE A 79 -51.25 -13.47 1.33
CA ILE A 79 -50.76 -12.11 1.04
C ILE A 79 -49.51 -11.84 1.88
N MET A 80 -49.53 -12.15 3.19
CA MET A 80 -48.42 -11.92 4.12
C MET A 80 -47.17 -12.76 3.79
N GLN A 81 -47.33 -14.00 3.30
CA GLN A 81 -46.24 -14.84 2.80
C GLN A 81 -45.61 -14.30 1.52
N SER A 82 -46.41 -13.80 0.57
CA SER A 82 -45.91 -13.21 -0.67
C SER A 82 -45.19 -11.88 -0.45
N SER A 83 -45.67 -11.04 0.48
CA SER A 83 -45.01 -9.79 0.86
C SER A 83 -43.70 -10.05 1.62
N ARG A 84 -43.63 -11.08 2.48
CA ARG A 84 -42.37 -11.51 3.12
C ARG A 84 -41.34 -12.02 2.12
N LYS A 85 -41.75 -12.83 1.13
CA LYS A 85 -40.85 -13.31 0.05
C LYS A 85 -40.35 -12.17 -0.84
N ARG A 86 -41.18 -11.16 -1.12
CA ARG A 86 -40.78 -9.95 -1.87
C ARG A 86 -39.86 -9.04 -1.05
N LEU A 87 -40.10 -8.91 0.26
CA LEU A 87 -39.19 -8.20 1.18
C LEU A 87 -37.83 -8.90 1.29
N LEU A 88 -37.83 -10.21 1.51
CA LEU A 88 -36.60 -11.02 1.56
C LEU A 88 -35.85 -11.00 0.22
N GLY A 89 -36.56 -11.07 -0.90
CA GLY A 89 -35.98 -10.94 -2.24
C GLY A 89 -35.41 -9.53 -2.49
N GLY A 90 -36.11 -8.49 -2.04
CA GLY A 90 -35.65 -7.10 -2.15
C GLY A 90 -34.42 -6.82 -1.29
N VAL A 91 -34.39 -7.34 -0.06
CA VAL A 91 -33.20 -7.27 0.82
C VAL A 91 -32.04 -8.06 0.21
N GLY A 92 -32.30 -9.26 -0.32
CA GLY A 92 -31.28 -10.05 -1.02
C GLY A 92 -30.68 -9.32 -2.23
N ALA A 93 -31.52 -8.69 -3.05
CA ALA A 93 -31.06 -7.89 -4.19
C ALA A 93 -30.23 -6.67 -3.76
N LEU A 94 -30.64 -5.97 -2.69
CA LEU A 94 -29.88 -4.83 -2.14
C LEU A 94 -28.48 -5.28 -1.68
N VAL A 95 -28.40 -6.41 -0.96
CA VAL A 95 -27.11 -6.95 -0.49
C VAL A 95 -26.19 -7.27 -1.67
N VAL A 96 -26.71 -7.88 -2.75
CA VAL A 96 -25.92 -8.18 -3.95
C VAL A 96 -25.41 -6.91 -4.63
N VAL A 97 -26.24 -5.85 -4.72
CA VAL A 97 -25.83 -4.55 -5.28
C VAL A 97 -24.72 -3.92 -4.44
N VAL A 98 -24.85 -3.95 -3.11
CA VAL A 98 -23.83 -3.42 -2.20
C VAL A 98 -22.51 -4.20 -2.37
N ILE A 99 -22.56 -5.53 -2.42
CA ILE A 99 -21.37 -6.37 -2.62
C ILE A 99 -20.71 -6.07 -3.98
N ALA A 100 -21.50 -5.96 -5.06
CA ALA A 100 -20.99 -5.64 -6.38
C ALA A 100 -20.33 -4.25 -6.42
N ALA A 101 -20.96 -3.24 -5.81
CA ALA A 101 -20.42 -1.89 -5.72
C ALA A 101 -19.09 -1.85 -4.92
N VAL A 102 -19.03 -2.57 -3.79
CA VAL A 102 -17.79 -2.73 -3.01
C VAL A 102 -16.72 -3.42 -3.87
N THR A 103 -17.07 -4.50 -4.56
CA THR A 103 -16.12 -5.26 -5.39
C THR A 103 -15.55 -4.39 -6.52
N VAL A 104 -16.40 -3.64 -7.22
CA VAL A 104 -15.97 -2.72 -8.29
C VAL A 104 -15.08 -1.61 -7.73
N TYR A 105 -15.41 -1.05 -6.56
CA TYR A 105 -14.59 -0.03 -5.91
C TYR A 105 -13.18 -0.56 -5.57
N PHE A 106 -13.08 -1.73 -4.93
CA PHE A 106 -11.78 -2.30 -4.57
C PHE A 106 -10.98 -2.82 -5.78
N ALA A 107 -11.65 -3.28 -6.84
CA ALA A 107 -10.98 -3.82 -8.01
C ALA A 107 -10.52 -2.75 -9.02
N PHE A 108 -11.24 -1.62 -9.11
CA PHE A 108 -11.01 -0.65 -10.19
C PHE A 108 -10.75 0.79 -9.72
N ILE A 109 -11.10 1.15 -8.48
CA ILE A 109 -11.03 2.53 -8.00
C ILE A 109 -9.95 2.70 -6.91
N LYS A 110 -9.76 1.70 -6.05
CA LYS A 110 -8.73 1.74 -5.00
C LYS A 110 -7.33 1.63 -5.61
N SER A 111 -6.51 2.67 -5.43
CA SER A 111 -5.09 2.63 -5.74
C SER A 111 -4.31 1.96 -4.60
N ASP A 112 -3.33 1.12 -4.94
CA ASP A 112 -2.43 0.53 -3.97
C ASP A 112 -1.48 1.57 -3.39
N ALA A 113 -1.25 1.49 -2.09
CA ALA A 113 -0.30 2.36 -1.41
C ALA A 113 1.11 2.19 -2.00
N PRO A 114 1.85 3.28 -2.27
CA PRO A 114 3.24 3.19 -2.69
C PRO A 114 4.06 2.28 -1.77
N PRO A 115 5.08 1.56 -2.29
CA PRO A 115 5.95 0.74 -1.46
C PRO A 115 6.66 1.59 -0.39
N PRO A 116 7.03 1.02 0.76
CA PRO A 116 7.84 1.70 1.78
C PRO A 116 9.14 2.25 1.18
N LEU A 117 9.66 3.33 1.76
CA LEU A 117 10.95 3.87 1.36
C LEU A 117 12.08 2.86 1.59
N THR A 118 13.11 2.93 0.74
CA THR A 118 14.33 2.11 0.86
C THR A 118 15.55 3.01 0.68
N LEU A 119 16.73 2.57 1.13
CA LEU A 119 17.97 3.35 0.94
C LEU A 119 18.32 3.58 -0.55
N ASN A 120 17.74 2.79 -1.45
CA ASN A 120 17.94 2.90 -2.89
C ASN A 120 16.79 3.64 -3.61
N SER A 121 15.72 4.03 -2.91
CA SER A 121 14.59 4.75 -3.50
C SER A 121 14.90 6.24 -3.66
N VAL A 122 15.91 6.57 -4.47
CA VAL A 122 16.10 7.93 -4.96
C VAL A 122 15.39 8.02 -6.31
N ALA A 123 14.54 9.02 -6.49
CA ALA A 123 13.95 9.30 -7.80
C ALA A 123 15.10 9.53 -8.79
N ALA A 124 15.31 8.57 -9.70
CA ALA A 124 16.37 8.60 -10.67
C ALA A 124 16.16 9.81 -11.60
N THR A 125 16.82 10.93 -11.30
CA THR A 125 17.18 11.86 -12.36
C THR A 125 18.31 11.19 -13.10
N THR A 126 18.01 10.62 -14.26
CA THR A 126 18.94 9.94 -15.15
C THR A 126 20.01 10.91 -15.64
N ILE A 127 21.10 11.01 -14.88
CA ILE A 127 22.41 11.32 -15.42
C ILE A 127 23.33 10.23 -14.89
N ALA A 128 23.65 9.28 -15.76
CA ALA A 128 24.64 8.25 -15.46
C ALA A 128 26.00 8.92 -15.22
N PRO A 129 26.64 8.73 -14.06
CA PRO A 129 28.03 9.12 -13.92
C PRO A 129 28.90 8.05 -14.61
N THR A 130 29.71 8.48 -15.56
CA THR A 130 30.84 7.71 -16.07
C THR A 130 31.82 7.50 -14.92
N ALA A 131 31.88 6.27 -14.40
CA ALA A 131 32.84 5.90 -13.36
C ALA A 131 34.24 5.74 -13.96
N THR A 132 35.12 6.73 -13.75
CA THR A 132 36.57 6.53 -13.84
C THR A 132 37.04 5.99 -12.50
N ALA A 133 37.44 4.72 -12.47
CA ALA A 133 38.05 4.10 -11.30
C ALA A 133 39.44 4.70 -11.05
N GLY A 134 39.51 5.73 -10.20
CA GLY A 134 40.74 6.21 -9.59
C GLY A 134 40.93 5.55 -8.23
N THR A 135 41.89 4.64 -8.11
CA THR A 135 42.30 4.07 -6.84
C THR A 135 43.07 5.12 -6.05
N SER A 136 42.35 5.91 -5.25
CA SER A 136 42.94 6.73 -4.20
C SER A 136 42.47 6.18 -2.86
N SER A 137 43.36 5.44 -2.19
CA SER A 137 43.30 5.20 -0.75
C SER A 137 43.52 6.53 -0.04
N ALA A 138 42.52 7.42 -0.11
CA ALA A 138 42.40 8.51 0.84
C ALA A 138 41.86 7.89 2.12
N THR A 139 42.50 8.14 3.25
CA THR A 139 41.83 8.07 4.54
C THR A 139 40.53 8.85 4.41
N THR A 140 39.40 8.15 4.43
CA THR A 140 38.09 8.73 4.12
C THR A 140 37.65 9.64 5.25
N ASN A 141 38.21 10.86 5.30
CA ASN A 141 37.75 11.88 6.22
C ASN A 141 36.32 12.27 5.78
N LEU A 142 35.34 12.05 6.65
CA LEU A 142 33.93 12.38 6.43
C LEU A 142 33.52 13.69 7.12
N ASP A 143 34.46 14.33 7.81
CA ASP A 143 34.20 15.52 8.60
C ASP A 143 33.68 16.67 7.73
N GLY A 144 32.74 17.42 8.30
CA GLY A 144 32.17 18.58 7.67
C GLY A 144 30.65 18.63 7.76
N THR A 145 30.10 19.64 7.08
CA THR A 145 28.65 19.87 7.01
C THR A 145 28.13 19.33 5.68
N TRP A 146 27.22 18.37 5.78
CA TRP A 146 26.54 17.73 4.65
C TRP A 146 25.14 18.35 4.52
N LYS A 147 24.77 18.77 3.31
CA LYS A 147 23.48 19.40 3.01
C LYS A 147 22.46 18.36 2.60
N ILE A 148 21.27 18.41 3.18
CA ILE A 148 20.11 17.62 2.74
C ILE A 148 19.70 18.08 1.35
N THR A 149 19.54 17.13 0.43
CA THR A 149 19.21 17.38 -0.98
C THR A 149 17.73 17.13 -1.27
N THR A 150 17.27 17.59 -2.43
CA THR A 150 15.89 17.38 -2.93
C THR A 150 15.58 15.92 -3.28
N ALA A 151 16.59 15.04 -3.32
CA ALA A 151 16.40 13.60 -3.42
C ALA A 151 15.81 12.98 -2.13
N SER A 152 15.83 13.73 -1.03
CA SER A 152 15.23 13.33 0.23
C SER A 152 13.72 13.30 0.14
N GLN A 153 13.09 12.43 0.91
CA GLN A 153 11.64 12.28 1.00
C GLN A 153 11.23 12.04 2.44
N VAL A 154 10.21 12.74 2.92
CA VAL A 154 9.61 12.57 4.25
C VAL A 154 8.10 12.46 4.09
N GLY A 155 7.45 11.63 4.89
CA GLY A 155 6.01 11.45 4.80
C GLY A 155 5.41 10.64 5.92
N TYR A 156 4.12 10.33 5.78
CA TYR A 156 3.39 9.43 6.67
C TYR A 156 3.01 8.13 5.95
N ARG A 157 2.92 7.06 6.72
CA ARG A 157 2.32 5.78 6.34
C ARG A 157 1.40 5.32 7.47
N VAL A 158 0.10 5.32 7.21
CA VAL A 158 -0.92 5.07 8.24
C VAL A 158 -1.87 3.99 7.77
N THR A 159 -2.10 2.98 8.60
CA THR A 159 -3.08 1.94 8.33
C THR A 159 -4.46 2.37 8.81
N GLU A 160 -5.44 2.29 7.92
CA GLU A 160 -6.84 2.67 8.13
C GLU A 160 -7.71 1.42 8.03
N ASP A 161 -8.64 1.26 8.97
CA ASP A 161 -9.63 0.20 8.97
C ASP A 161 -10.91 0.76 8.31
N LEU A 162 -11.23 0.28 7.10
CA LEU A 162 -12.38 0.70 6.31
C LEU A 162 -13.62 -0.14 6.66
N VAL A 163 -14.80 0.49 6.58
CA VAL A 163 -16.12 -0.17 6.76
C VAL A 163 -16.18 -1.02 8.05
N GLY A 164 -15.74 -0.44 9.18
CA GLY A 164 -15.77 -1.13 10.48
C GLY A 164 -14.79 -2.30 10.61
N GLY A 165 -13.73 -2.35 9.79
CA GLY A 165 -12.70 -3.39 9.83
C GLY A 165 -12.85 -4.51 8.80
N LEU A 166 -13.82 -4.39 7.88
CA LEU A 166 -14.02 -5.37 6.79
C LEU A 166 -12.96 -5.27 5.69
N ALA A 167 -12.22 -4.16 5.62
CA ALA A 167 -11.09 -3.99 4.72
C ALA A 167 -10.05 -3.05 5.32
N ASN A 168 -8.77 -3.24 5.00
CA ASN A 168 -7.69 -2.34 5.43
C ASN A 168 -7.19 -1.49 4.26
N ASN A 169 -6.77 -0.27 4.56
CA ASN A 169 -6.09 0.62 3.64
C ASN A 169 -4.79 1.14 4.25
N VAL A 170 -3.83 1.49 3.41
CA VAL A 170 -2.62 2.19 3.87
C VAL A 170 -2.59 3.55 3.18
N ALA A 171 -2.82 4.60 3.95
CA ALA A 171 -2.69 5.96 3.47
C ALA A 171 -1.22 6.38 3.53
N VAL A 172 -0.70 6.86 2.40
CA VAL A 172 0.68 7.32 2.27
C VAL A 172 0.67 8.70 1.66
N GLY A 173 1.32 9.66 2.30
CA GLY A 173 1.56 10.99 1.75
C GLY A 173 2.99 11.41 2.01
N ARG A 174 3.66 11.97 1.00
CA ARG A 174 5.09 12.28 1.04
C ARG A 174 5.39 13.64 0.43
N THR A 175 6.53 14.20 0.80
CA THR A 175 7.08 15.41 0.21
C THR A 175 8.60 15.28 0.06
N ASN A 176 9.13 15.88 -1.00
CA ASN A 176 10.57 16.05 -1.22
C ASN A 176 11.07 17.42 -0.76
N ALA A 177 10.17 18.27 -0.23
CA ALA A 177 10.52 19.59 0.26
C ALA A 177 11.12 19.51 1.67
N VAL A 178 12.33 18.98 1.72
CA VAL A 178 13.13 18.79 2.93
C VAL A 178 14.44 19.55 2.76
N THR A 179 14.81 20.31 3.77
CA THR A 179 16.06 21.08 3.81
C THR A 179 16.74 20.89 5.15
N GLY A 180 18.04 21.09 5.21
CA GLY A 180 18.77 20.96 6.46
C GLY A 180 20.21 20.53 6.29
N THR A 181 20.83 20.18 7.40
CA THR A 181 22.24 19.84 7.49
C THR A 181 22.48 18.66 8.42
N VAL A 182 23.53 17.90 8.11
CA VAL A 182 24.10 16.84 8.94
C VAL A 182 25.56 17.19 9.16
N VAL A 183 26.00 17.31 10.40
CA VAL A 183 27.39 17.58 10.75
C VAL A 183 28.04 16.29 11.20
N ILE A 184 29.12 15.91 10.53
CA ILE A 184 29.95 14.77 10.89
C ILE A 184 31.27 15.29 11.44
N ALA A 185 31.69 14.74 12.58
CA ALA A 185 32.99 15.01 13.16
C ALA A 185 33.60 13.70 13.68
N SER A 186 34.84 13.43 13.27
CA SER A 186 35.57 12.18 13.50
C SER A 186 34.79 10.95 12.99
N THR A 187 34.12 10.25 13.88
CA THR A 187 33.34 9.04 13.58
C THR A 187 31.91 9.16 14.09
N SER A 188 31.40 10.38 14.25
CA SER A 188 30.06 10.63 14.79
C SER A 188 29.30 11.70 14.00
N VAL A 189 27.99 11.52 13.89
CA VAL A 189 27.07 12.61 13.56
C VAL A 189 26.85 13.42 14.84
N THR A 190 27.29 14.67 14.86
CA THR A 190 27.23 15.54 16.05
C THR A 190 26.04 16.48 16.03
N ALA A 191 25.54 16.84 14.85
CA ALA A 191 24.34 17.64 14.69
C ALA A 191 23.55 17.20 13.46
N VAL A 192 22.22 17.27 13.58
CA VAL A 192 21.30 17.19 12.45
C VAL A 192 20.24 18.24 12.68
N ASP A 193 19.98 19.06 11.68
CA ASP A 193 18.82 19.95 11.63
C ASP A 193 18.10 19.69 10.32
N ALA A 194 16.83 19.31 10.40
CA ALA A 194 15.99 19.06 9.24
C ALA A 194 14.68 19.82 9.36
N ILE A 195 14.25 20.41 8.26
CA ILE A 195 12.98 21.14 8.12
C ILE A 195 12.24 20.55 6.93
N THR A 196 11.02 20.09 7.16
CA THR A 196 10.11 19.57 6.14
C THR A 196 8.96 20.53 5.94
N ASP A 197 8.69 20.90 4.70
CA ASP A 197 7.54 21.70 4.32
C ASP A 197 6.29 20.82 4.20
N LEU A 198 5.41 20.91 5.19
CA LEU A 198 4.18 20.12 5.27
C LEU A 198 3.12 20.58 4.27
N THR A 199 3.21 21.81 3.75
CA THR A 199 2.27 22.33 2.74
C THR A 199 2.41 21.59 1.40
N LYS A 200 3.56 20.92 1.19
CA LYS A 200 3.88 20.14 -0.01
C LYS A 200 3.72 18.63 0.19
N LEU A 201 3.09 18.19 1.29
CA LEU A 201 2.69 16.79 1.43
C LEU A 201 1.60 16.48 0.40
N ALA A 202 1.84 15.43 -0.37
CA ALA A 202 0.92 14.95 -1.39
C ALA A 202 0.76 13.44 -1.31
N SER A 203 -0.41 12.98 -1.70
CA SER A 203 -0.77 11.57 -1.71
C SER A 203 -1.51 11.23 -3.01
N ASP A 204 -1.96 9.98 -3.19
CA ASP A 204 -2.77 9.62 -4.38
C ASP A 204 -4.19 10.22 -4.40
N SER A 205 -4.56 11.03 -3.39
CA SER A 205 -5.91 11.57 -3.22
C SER A 205 -5.87 13.03 -2.79
N SER A 206 -6.27 13.94 -3.69
CA SER A 206 -6.38 15.37 -3.39
C SER A 206 -7.37 15.67 -2.26
N ARG A 207 -8.42 14.85 -2.11
CA ARG A 207 -9.34 14.93 -0.97
C ARG A 207 -8.61 14.65 0.35
N ARG A 208 -7.75 13.62 0.38
CA ARG A 208 -6.94 13.32 1.58
C ARG A 208 -5.95 14.45 1.85
N ASP A 209 -5.29 14.95 0.82
CA ASP A 209 -4.32 16.04 0.95
C ASP A 209 -4.97 17.29 1.55
N GLY A 210 -6.18 17.66 1.10
CA GLY A 210 -6.94 18.75 1.67
C GLY A 210 -7.28 18.55 3.15
N GLN A 211 -7.61 17.33 3.58
CA GLN A 211 -7.87 17.01 5.00
C GLN A 211 -6.59 17.03 5.84
N VAL A 212 -5.49 16.49 5.30
CA VAL A 212 -4.18 16.51 5.95
C VAL A 212 -3.72 17.94 6.17
N GLN A 213 -3.83 18.80 5.16
CA GLN A 213 -3.40 20.20 5.24
C GLN A 213 -4.28 21.06 6.15
N SER A 214 -5.61 20.85 6.15
CA SER A 214 -6.53 21.66 6.95
C SER A 214 -6.79 21.05 8.32
N ARG A 215 -7.70 20.10 8.42
CA ARG A 215 -8.23 19.56 9.68
C ARG A 215 -7.17 18.88 10.55
N ILE A 216 -6.22 18.18 9.94
CA ILE A 216 -5.32 17.27 10.66
C ILE A 216 -4.04 17.99 11.09
N LEU A 217 -3.27 18.55 10.15
CA LEU A 217 -1.99 19.20 10.44
C LEU A 217 -2.07 20.73 10.46
N ASN A 218 -3.20 21.34 10.07
CA ASN A 218 -3.39 22.79 10.01
C ASN A 218 -2.15 23.52 9.47
N THR A 219 -1.71 23.15 8.27
CA THR A 219 -0.44 23.59 7.69
C THR A 219 -0.43 25.08 7.35
N ALA A 220 -1.60 25.73 7.33
CA ALA A 220 -1.70 27.18 7.29
C ALA A 220 -1.08 27.83 8.55
N GLN A 221 -1.27 27.23 9.72
CA GLN A 221 -0.69 27.69 10.99
C GLN A 221 0.65 27.01 11.31
N PHE A 222 0.79 25.73 10.96
CA PHE A 222 1.97 24.92 11.23
C PHE A 222 2.57 24.36 9.93
N PRO A 223 3.15 25.22 9.07
CA PRO A 223 3.59 24.82 7.73
C PRO A 223 4.81 23.89 7.72
N LYS A 224 5.50 23.75 8.85
CA LYS A 224 6.79 23.04 8.94
C LYS A 224 6.76 21.98 10.04
N ALA A 225 7.40 20.85 9.76
CA ALA A 225 7.91 19.94 10.77
C ALA A 225 9.43 20.12 10.89
N THR A 226 9.98 20.01 12.09
CA THR A 226 11.43 20.14 12.33
C THR A 226 11.96 18.99 13.16
N PHE A 227 13.17 18.54 12.86
CA PHE A 227 13.92 17.60 13.69
C PHE A 227 15.31 18.17 13.98
N THR A 228 15.68 18.18 15.26
CA THR A 228 17.02 18.56 15.73
C THR A 228 17.62 17.43 16.57
N LEU A 229 18.82 16.97 16.21
CA LEU A 229 19.53 15.93 16.95
C LEU A 229 19.88 16.44 18.36
N SER A 230 19.60 15.63 19.38
CA SER A 230 19.85 15.98 20.79
C SER A 230 21.01 15.19 21.42
N ALA A 231 21.45 14.12 20.78
CA ALA A 231 22.58 13.30 21.22
C ALA A 231 23.38 12.83 19.99
N PRO A 232 24.73 12.90 20.02
CA PRO A 232 25.56 12.42 18.93
C PRO A 232 25.32 10.95 18.61
N ILE A 233 25.40 10.60 17.33
CA ILE A 233 25.29 9.22 16.83
C ILE A 233 26.69 8.75 16.44
N SER A 234 27.23 7.77 17.15
CA SER A 234 28.54 7.20 16.83
C SER A 234 28.43 6.12 15.76
N PHE A 235 29.32 6.18 14.76
CA PHE A 235 29.51 5.11 13.78
C PHE A 235 30.40 3.98 14.31
N GLY A 236 31.10 4.19 15.44
CA GLY A 236 32.16 3.31 15.96
C GLY A 236 33.44 3.38 15.14
N SER A 237 33.35 3.18 13.82
CA SER A 237 34.42 3.36 12.84
C SER A 237 33.90 4.05 11.59
N VAL A 238 34.80 4.56 10.75
CA VAL A 238 34.41 5.17 9.46
C VAL A 238 33.66 4.12 8.63
N PRO A 239 32.39 4.36 8.24
CA PRO A 239 31.61 3.38 7.50
C PRO A 239 32.21 3.13 6.12
N ALA A 240 32.30 1.87 5.73
CA ALA A 240 32.69 1.49 4.39
C ALA A 240 31.62 1.91 3.37
N VAL A 241 32.06 2.37 2.20
CA VAL A 241 31.15 2.72 1.09
C VAL A 241 30.34 1.49 0.67
N GLY A 242 29.03 1.67 0.49
CA GLY A 242 28.07 0.63 0.10
C GLY A 242 27.60 -0.26 1.25
N ALA A 243 28.20 -0.18 2.44
CA ALA A 243 27.77 -0.96 3.59
C ALA A 243 26.58 -0.29 4.30
N GLU A 244 25.49 -1.04 4.45
CA GLU A 244 24.38 -0.64 5.31
C GLU A 244 24.75 -0.85 6.79
N LYS A 245 24.44 0.15 7.61
CA LYS A 245 24.61 0.15 9.06
C LYS A 245 23.34 0.64 9.73
N LYS A 246 23.23 0.38 11.03
CA LYS A 246 22.10 0.84 11.86
C LYS A 246 22.62 1.60 13.06
N ALA A 247 21.88 2.61 13.46
CA ALA A 247 22.12 3.36 14.68
C ALA A 247 20.78 3.81 15.30
N SER A 248 20.81 4.23 16.56
CA SER A 248 19.68 4.88 17.21
C SER A 248 19.90 6.39 17.22
N ALA A 249 18.89 7.14 16.79
CA ALA A 249 18.89 8.60 16.81
C ALA A 249 17.94 9.10 17.91
N THR A 250 18.36 10.11 18.67
CA THR A 250 17.50 10.79 19.64
C THR A 250 17.51 12.28 19.40
N GLY A 251 16.33 12.88 19.25
CA GLY A 251 16.20 14.30 18.90
C GLY A 251 14.88 14.93 19.32
N ALA A 252 14.80 16.24 19.15
CA ALA A 252 13.59 17.02 19.31
C ALA A 252 12.85 17.07 17.97
N LEU A 253 11.64 16.54 17.93
CA LEU A 253 10.75 16.54 16.78
C LEU A 253 9.58 17.49 17.05
N THR A 254 9.40 18.49 16.18
CA THR A 254 8.29 19.45 16.24
C THR A 254 7.33 19.19 15.10
N ILE A 255 6.06 18.92 15.43
CA ILE A 255 4.96 18.74 14.48
C ILE A 255 3.74 19.45 15.06
N HIS A 256 2.96 20.13 14.22
CA HIS A 256 1.75 20.82 14.67
C HIS A 256 1.99 21.78 15.86
N GLY A 257 3.15 22.45 15.84
CA GLY A 257 3.57 23.39 16.88
C GLY A 257 4.04 22.77 18.21
N VAL A 258 3.97 21.44 18.36
CA VAL A 258 4.38 20.75 19.59
C VAL A 258 5.70 20.03 19.38
N THR A 259 6.64 20.25 20.30
CA THR A 259 7.95 19.58 20.30
C THR A 259 7.97 18.41 21.28
N LYS A 260 8.44 17.25 20.83
CA LYS A 260 8.65 16.05 21.65
C LYS A 260 10.04 15.50 21.45
N LYS A 261 10.61 14.92 22.51
CA LYS A 261 11.80 14.10 22.40
C LYS A 261 11.41 12.74 21.84
N VAL A 262 12.05 12.33 20.75
CA VAL A 262 11.82 11.03 20.10
C VAL A 262 13.13 10.26 19.97
N THR A 263 13.03 8.94 20.03
CA THR A 263 14.13 8.00 19.79
C THR A 263 13.66 6.97 18.77
N PHE A 264 14.46 6.74 17.73
CA PHE A 264 14.13 5.79 16.66
C PHE A 264 15.39 5.20 16.03
N ASP A 265 15.20 4.05 15.38
CA ASP A 265 16.26 3.40 14.63
C ASP A 265 16.41 4.02 13.23
N VAL A 266 17.67 4.17 12.80
CA VAL A 266 18.06 4.70 11.50
C VAL A 266 18.98 3.70 10.82
N ALA A 267 18.58 3.24 9.64
CA ALA A 267 19.49 2.57 8.73
C ALA A 267 20.22 3.62 7.89
N TYR A 268 21.52 3.48 7.68
CA TYR A 268 22.29 4.42 6.87
C TYR A 268 23.33 3.71 6.02
N THR A 269 23.60 4.28 4.85
CA THR A 269 24.62 3.81 3.92
C THR A 269 25.41 5.00 3.39
N LEU A 270 26.73 4.91 3.47
CA LEU A 270 27.63 5.80 2.75
C LEU A 270 27.68 5.32 1.30
N VAL A 271 27.07 6.06 0.36
CA VAL A 271 26.96 5.65 -1.05
C VAL A 271 28.24 5.98 -1.81
N SER A 272 28.88 7.09 -1.44
CA SER A 272 30.19 7.51 -1.90
C SER A 272 30.87 8.31 -0.79
N THR A 273 32.10 8.77 -0.99
CA THR A 273 32.75 9.67 -0.04
C THR A 273 32.08 11.05 0.05
N THR A 274 31.07 11.34 -0.78
CA THR A 274 30.36 12.62 -0.83
C THR A 274 28.84 12.50 -0.69
N GLU A 275 28.29 11.27 -0.58
CA GLU A 275 26.86 11.04 -0.40
C GLU A 275 26.57 10.01 0.72
N ILE A 276 25.73 10.40 1.68
CA ILE A 276 25.19 9.53 2.72
C ILE A 276 23.66 9.49 2.62
N ARG A 277 23.09 8.30 2.79
CA ARG A 277 21.65 8.08 2.83
C ARG A 277 21.23 7.54 4.18
N MET A 278 20.13 8.03 4.72
CA MET A 278 19.56 7.64 6.00
C MET A 278 18.08 7.33 5.82
N LEU A 279 17.64 6.16 6.27
CA LEU A 279 16.28 5.66 6.19
C LEU A 279 15.79 5.35 7.60
N GLY A 280 14.56 5.73 7.91
CA GLY A 280 13.96 5.34 9.17
C GLY A 280 12.47 5.60 9.23
N THR A 281 11.89 5.16 10.35
CA THR A 281 10.51 5.42 10.71
C THR A 281 10.42 5.96 12.12
N VAL A 282 9.46 6.85 12.35
CA VAL A 282 9.17 7.42 13.67
C VAL A 282 7.71 7.15 13.99
N ALA A 283 7.48 6.42 15.07
CA ALA A 283 6.12 6.23 15.59
C ALA A 283 5.60 7.56 16.16
N MET A 284 4.35 7.89 15.84
CA MET A 284 3.69 9.10 16.30
C MET A 284 2.32 8.77 16.87
N VAL A 285 2.04 9.26 18.07
CA VAL A 285 0.70 9.27 18.66
C VAL A 285 0.09 10.65 18.40
N TRP A 286 -1.11 10.73 17.85
CA TRP A 286 -1.69 12.01 17.39
C TRP A 286 -1.88 12.99 18.55
N ALA A 287 -2.37 12.49 19.68
CA ALA A 287 -2.65 13.29 20.87
C ALA A 287 -1.39 13.97 21.44
N ASP A 288 -0.23 13.34 21.31
CA ASP A 288 1.04 13.92 21.80
C ASP A 288 1.39 15.23 21.08
N TYR A 289 0.94 15.39 19.84
CA TYR A 289 1.18 16.58 19.02
C TYR A 289 -0.07 17.47 18.91
N THR A 290 -1.10 17.23 19.73
CA THR A 290 -2.39 17.95 19.67
C THR A 290 -3.04 17.84 18.28
N ILE A 291 -2.76 16.75 17.55
CA ILE A 291 -3.37 16.47 16.26
C ILE A 291 -4.71 15.80 16.53
N PRO A 292 -5.83 16.32 16.00
CA PRO A 292 -7.13 15.69 16.16
C PRO A 292 -7.15 14.33 15.48
N SER A 293 -7.94 13.38 16.02
CA SER A 293 -8.04 12.04 15.45
C SER A 293 -8.36 12.11 13.94
N PRO A 294 -7.53 11.51 13.08
CA PRO A 294 -7.73 11.50 11.64
C PRO A 294 -8.88 10.59 11.21
N THR A 295 -9.54 9.88 12.14
CA THR A 295 -10.73 9.08 11.90
C THR A 295 -11.84 9.89 11.22
N PHE A 296 -12.50 9.25 10.26
CA PHE A 296 -13.63 9.76 9.51
C PHE A 296 -14.86 8.90 9.80
N ALA A 297 -15.83 9.47 10.53
CA ALA A 297 -17.02 8.75 10.96
C ALA A 297 -17.73 8.09 9.76
N GLY A 298 -17.92 6.76 9.84
CA GLY A 298 -18.62 5.97 8.83
C GLY A 298 -17.82 5.57 7.59
N VAL A 299 -16.56 6.01 7.43
CA VAL A 299 -15.76 5.74 6.22
C VAL A 299 -14.42 5.06 6.54
N ALA A 300 -13.64 5.62 7.48
CA ALA A 300 -12.32 5.10 7.82
C ALA A 300 -12.02 5.33 9.30
N ASN A 301 -11.74 4.26 10.03
CA ASN A 301 -11.20 4.34 11.39
C ASN A 301 -9.68 4.33 11.30
N VAL A 302 -9.06 5.37 11.84
CA VAL A 302 -7.60 5.44 11.95
C VAL A 302 -7.23 5.14 13.39
N ARG A 303 -6.18 4.37 13.60
CA ARG A 303 -5.63 4.12 14.95
C ARG A 303 -5.21 5.45 15.60
N ASP A 304 -5.01 5.44 16.91
CA ASP A 304 -4.53 6.60 17.68
C ASP A 304 -3.07 6.97 17.40
N ASN A 305 -2.38 6.13 16.62
CA ASN A 305 -1.02 6.30 16.19
C ASN A 305 -0.84 6.08 14.68
N GLY A 306 0.33 6.47 14.19
CA GLY A 306 0.80 6.15 12.86
C GLY A 306 2.32 6.24 12.75
N GLN A 307 2.83 6.06 11.54
CA GLN A 307 4.26 6.10 11.27
C GLN A 307 4.57 7.26 10.35
N MET A 308 5.61 8.01 10.69
CA MET A 308 6.33 8.81 9.71
C MET A 308 7.46 7.98 9.15
N GLU A 309 7.71 8.12 7.86
CA GLU A 309 8.85 7.50 7.18
C GLU A 309 9.70 8.60 6.53
N PHE A 310 11.01 8.37 6.48
CA PHE A 310 11.91 9.29 5.83
C PHE A 310 13.03 8.54 5.11
N LEU A 311 13.47 9.13 3.99
CA LEU A 311 14.75 8.91 3.34
C LEU A 311 15.43 10.27 3.25
N ILE A 312 16.53 10.47 3.95
CA ILE A 312 17.37 11.66 3.85
C ILE A 312 18.59 11.34 3.00
N VAL A 313 18.81 12.13 1.96
CA VAL A 313 20.01 12.10 1.12
C VAL A 313 20.78 13.38 1.41
N ALA A 314 21.97 13.24 1.99
CA ALA A 314 22.84 14.36 2.29
C ALA A 314 24.15 14.27 1.53
N THR A 315 24.64 15.42 1.04
CA THR A 315 25.87 15.55 0.27
C THR A 315 26.75 16.66 0.81
N ARG A 316 28.07 16.52 0.74
CA ARG A 316 29.03 17.56 1.13
C ARG A 316 29.62 18.30 -0.07
#